data_AF-A0A9Q3UKM5-F1
#
_entry.id   AF-A0A9Q3UKM5-F1
#
_cell.length_a   1.000
_cell.length_b   1.000
_cell.length_c   1.000
_cell.angle_alpha   90.00
_cell.angle_beta   90.00
_cell.angle_gamma   90.00
#
_symmetry.space_group_name_H-M   'P 1'
#
loop_
_entity.id
_entity.type
_entity.pdbx_description
1 polymer ?
#
loop_
_entity_poly.entity_id
_entity_poly.type
_entity_poly.pdbx_seq_one_letter_code
_entity_poly.pdbx_strand_id
1 'polypeptide(L)'
;MSDKLYEILKGWAGIETWHTHHPCDQDRFHRAMRNIVKELGANIDITLFEEALRQHVENQLGDVELNDYWEKHIADHTLRAETILEYEQTR
;
A
#
# COMPACT_ATOMS: atom_id res chain seq x y z
N MET A 1 2.60 -12.43 -8.23
CA MET A 1 2.86 -11.84 -6.89
C MET A 1 2.31 -10.42 -6.83
N SER A 2 2.62 -9.58 -7.83
CA SER A 2 2.00 -8.26 -8.02
C SER A 2 0.46 -8.29 -7.98
N ASP A 3 -0.21 -9.15 -8.75
CA ASP A 3 -1.70 -9.25 -8.72
C ASP A 3 -2.28 -9.54 -7.33
N LYS A 4 -1.56 -10.33 -6.52
CA LYS A 4 -2.02 -10.68 -5.17
C LYS A 4 -1.80 -9.52 -4.19
N LEU A 5 -0.70 -8.77 -4.34
CA LEU A 5 -0.50 -7.52 -3.60
C LEU A 5 -1.60 -6.51 -3.95
N TYR A 6 -1.88 -6.32 -5.24
CA TYR A 6 -2.95 -5.44 -5.69
C TYR A 6 -4.31 -5.79 -5.05
N GLU A 7 -4.71 -7.07 -5.06
CA GLU A 7 -5.98 -7.49 -4.45
C GLU A 7 -5.99 -7.34 -2.91
N ILE A 8 -4.88 -7.58 -2.22
CA ILE A 8 -4.79 -7.36 -0.77
C ILE A 8 -4.90 -5.85 -0.46
N LEU A 9 -4.23 -5.01 -1.23
CA LEU A 9 -4.23 -3.55 -1.04
C LEU A 9 -5.60 -2.94 -1.33
N LYS A 10 -6.43 -3.55 -2.19
CA LYS A 10 -7.76 -3.07 -2.55
C LYS A 10 -8.67 -2.77 -1.36
N GLY A 11 -8.53 -3.51 -0.25
CA GLY A 11 -9.30 -3.27 0.98
C GLY A 11 -8.95 -1.96 1.72
N TRP A 12 -7.85 -1.32 1.33
CA TRP A 12 -7.38 -0.04 1.85
C TRP A 12 -7.22 0.97 0.70
N ALA A 13 -6.30 0.74 -0.24
CA ALA A 13 -5.98 1.63 -1.35
C ALA A 13 -7.14 1.79 -2.36
N GLY A 14 -8.09 0.85 -2.39
CA GLY A 14 -9.29 0.95 -3.21
C GLY A 14 -10.36 1.93 -2.67
N ILE A 15 -10.16 2.50 -1.48
CA ILE A 15 -11.11 3.43 -0.84
C ILE A 15 -10.59 4.85 -1.02
N GLU A 16 -11.40 5.74 -1.57
CA GLU A 16 -11.00 7.12 -1.93
C GLU A 16 -10.24 7.87 -0.81
N THR A 17 -10.61 7.68 0.46
CA THR A 17 -9.99 8.39 1.59
C THR A 17 -8.66 7.79 2.08
N TRP A 18 -8.13 6.75 1.45
CA TRP A 18 -6.96 5.98 1.93
C TRP A 18 -5.73 6.85 2.20
N HIS A 19 -5.58 7.93 1.44
CA HIS A 19 -4.48 8.89 1.52
C HIS A 19 -4.62 9.90 2.68
N THR A 20 -5.76 9.90 3.39
CA THR A 20 -5.99 10.81 4.51
C THR A 20 -5.39 10.28 5.82
N HIS A 21 -5.22 11.17 6.81
CA HIS A 21 -4.75 10.80 8.14
C HIS A 21 -5.87 10.30 9.06
N HIS A 22 -7.03 9.92 8.53
CA HIS A 22 -8.14 9.47 9.33
C HIS A 22 -7.79 8.12 10.02
N PRO A 23 -8.11 7.93 11.32
CA PRO A 23 -7.78 6.71 12.04
C PRO A 23 -8.29 5.42 11.36
N CYS A 24 -9.48 5.46 10.75
CA CYS A 24 -10.00 4.32 9.99
C CYS A 24 -9.13 3.93 8.79
N ASP A 25 -8.48 4.89 8.13
CA ASP A 25 -7.61 4.61 6.98
C ASP A 25 -6.28 4.02 7.45
N GLN A 26 -5.76 4.48 8.59
CA GLN A 26 -4.60 3.87 9.24
C GLN A 26 -4.90 2.42 9.66
N ASP A 27 -6.08 2.14 10.23
CA ASP A 27 -6.49 0.79 10.59
C ASP A 27 -6.59 -0.13 9.38
N ARG A 28 -7.14 0.37 8.26
CA ARG A 28 -7.22 -0.39 7.00
C ARG A 28 -5.83 -0.68 6.45
N PHE A 29 -4.91 0.29 6.47
CA PHE A 29 -3.53 0.10 6.10
C PHE A 29 -2.85 -1.01 6.93
N HIS A 30 -2.96 -0.94 8.26
CA HIS A 30 -2.38 -1.97 9.13
C HIS A 30 -2.99 -3.36 8.90
N ARG A 31 -4.30 -3.44 8.59
CA ARG A 31 -4.94 -4.70 8.21
C ARG A 31 -4.41 -5.22 6.88
N ALA A 32 -4.22 -4.36 5.88
CA ALA A 32 -3.60 -4.73 4.61
C ALA A 32 -2.19 -5.28 4.83
N MET A 33 -1.34 -4.58 5.60
CA MET A 33 0.01 -5.04 5.94
C MET A 33 0.01 -6.39 6.68
N ARG A 34 -0.91 -6.59 7.62
CA ARG A 34 -1.06 -7.89 8.29
C ARG A 34 -1.42 -9.01 7.32
N ASN A 35 -2.33 -8.74 6.37
CA ASN A 35 -2.73 -9.71 5.36
C ASN A 35 -1.56 -10.02 4.41
N ILE A 36 -0.80 -9.01 4.00
CA ILE A 36 0.43 -9.15 3.23
C ILE A 36 1.39 -10.11 3.93
N VAL A 37 1.76 -9.84 5.19
CA VAL A 37 2.68 -10.70 5.97
C VAL A 37 2.12 -12.12 6.12
N LYS A 38 0.83 -12.25 6.41
CA LYS A 38 0.16 -13.55 6.60
C LYS A 38 0.13 -14.39 5.32
N GLU A 39 -0.08 -13.76 4.16
CA GLU A 39 -0.36 -14.47 2.91
C GLU A 39 0.83 -14.60 1.96
N LEU A 40 1.82 -13.71 2.09
CA LEU A 40 2.96 -13.57 1.19
C LEU A 40 4.30 -13.64 1.95
N GLY A 41 4.28 -13.50 3.29
CA GLY A 41 5.48 -13.43 4.12
C GLY A 41 6.01 -12.01 4.27
N ALA A 42 7.01 -11.83 5.14
CA ALA A 42 7.62 -10.51 5.39
C ALA A 42 8.77 -10.15 4.41
N ASN A 43 9.25 -11.11 3.61
CA ASN A 43 10.36 -10.92 2.65
C ASN A 43 9.88 -10.42 1.28
N ILE A 44 8.86 -9.57 1.26
CA ILE A 44 8.32 -9.03 0.00
C ILE A 44 9.19 -7.89 -0.46
N ASP A 45 9.41 -7.83 -1.77
CA ASP A 45 10.05 -6.70 -2.41
C ASP A 45 9.17 -5.46 -2.30
N ILE A 46 9.69 -4.43 -1.63
CA ILE A 46 8.96 -3.18 -1.40
C ILE A 46 8.61 -2.45 -2.70
N THR A 47 9.39 -2.65 -3.77
CA THR A 47 9.09 -2.09 -5.09
C THR A 47 7.79 -2.65 -5.66
N LEU A 48 7.50 -3.94 -5.42
CA LEU A 48 6.22 -4.55 -5.83
C LEU A 48 5.03 -3.99 -5.04
N PHE A 49 5.24 -3.60 -3.78
CA PHE A 49 4.21 -2.90 -3.01
C PHE A 49 3.96 -1.50 -3.59
N GLU A 50 5.02 -0.75 -3.88
CA GLU A 50 4.92 0.58 -4.47
C GLU A 50 4.20 0.54 -5.82
N GLU A 51 4.58 -0.37 -6.71
CA GLU A 51 3.94 -0.58 -8.02
C GLU A 51 2.45 -0.90 -7.86
N ALA A 52 2.09 -1.80 -6.95
CA ALA A 52 0.70 -2.16 -6.71
C ALA A 52 -0.12 -0.97 -6.15
N LEU A 53 0.47 -0.17 -5.26
CA LEU A 53 -0.16 1.04 -4.73
C LEU A 53 -0.33 2.10 -5.82
N ARG A 54 0.71 2.33 -6.64
CA ARG A 54 0.68 3.23 -7.80
C ARG A 54 -0.42 2.84 -8.77
N GLN A 55 -0.58 1.54 -9.05
CA GLN A 55 -1.66 1.02 -9.90
C GLN A 55 -3.06 1.33 -9.33
N HIS A 56 -3.26 1.27 -8.01
CA HIS A 56 -4.53 1.70 -7.39
C HIS A 56 -4.82 3.18 -7.63
N VAL A 57 -3.79 4.03 -7.52
CA VAL A 57 -3.92 5.47 -7.75
C VAL A 57 -4.24 5.76 -9.21
N GLU A 58 -3.50 5.17 -10.14
CA GLU A 58 -3.74 5.34 -11.58
C GLU A 58 -5.17 4.92 -11.95
N ASN A 59 -5.66 3.81 -11.38
CA ASN A 59 -7.04 3.36 -11.58
C ASN A 59 -8.09 4.30 -10.97
N GLN A 60 -7.76 5.02 -9.89
CA GLN A 60 -8.64 6.03 -9.28
C GLN A 60 -8.66 7.34 -10.09
N LEU A 61 -7.53 7.71 -10.68
CA LEU A 61 -7.37 8.93 -11.47
C LEU A 61 -7.89 8.80 -12.90
N GLY A 62 -7.90 7.58 -13.46
CA GLY A 62 -8.26 7.35 -14.85
C GLY A 62 -7.24 8.01 -15.79
N ASP A 63 -7.69 8.94 -16.63
CA ASP A 63 -6.83 9.65 -17.58
C ASP A 63 -6.04 10.82 -16.97
N VAL A 64 -6.20 11.09 -15.67
CA VAL A 64 -5.50 12.18 -14.99
C VAL A 64 -4.07 11.74 -14.65
N GLU A 65 -3.09 12.55 -15.03
CA GLU A 65 -1.68 12.30 -14.70
C GLU A 65 -1.43 12.28 -13.19
N LEU A 66 -0.54 11.38 -12.78
CA LEU A 66 -0.04 11.35 -11.41
C LEU A 66 0.71 12.66 -11.11
N ASN A 67 0.44 13.27 -9.96
CA ASN A 67 1.05 14.52 -9.55
C ASN A 67 1.77 14.38 -8.20
N ASP A 68 2.47 15.43 -7.78
CA ASP A 68 3.26 15.45 -6.55
C ASP A 68 2.47 15.05 -5.29
N TYR A 69 1.16 15.32 -5.26
CA TYR A 69 0.32 14.93 -4.13
C TYR A 69 0.24 13.41 -3.99
N TRP A 70 0.00 12.71 -5.10
CA TRP A 70 -0.08 11.25 -5.11
C TRP A 70 1.29 10.58 -4.98
N GLU A 71 2.31 11.11 -5.65
CA GLU A 71 3.70 10.63 -5.50
C GLU A 71 4.12 10.65 -4.03
N LYS A 72 3.81 11.74 -3.32
CA LYS A 72 4.10 11.85 -1.89
C LYS A 72 3.37 10.78 -1.08
N HIS A 73 2.07 10.58 -1.31
CA HIS A 73 1.29 9.61 -0.55
C HIS A 73 1.69 8.15 -0.83
N ILE A 74 2.13 7.85 -2.06
CA ILE A 74 2.72 6.56 -2.41
C ILE A 74 4.02 6.39 -1.63
N ALA A 75 4.96 7.33 -1.73
CA ALA A 75 6.25 7.26 -1.05
C ALA A 75 6.12 7.14 0.48
N ASP A 76 5.25 7.94 1.11
CA ASP A 76 5.03 7.92 2.56
C ASP A 76 4.50 6.54 3.03
N HIS A 77 3.62 5.91 2.26
CA HIS A 77 3.09 4.59 2.62
C HIS A 77 4.04 3.45 2.28
N THR A 78 4.82 3.56 1.20
CA THR A 78 5.87 2.62 0.88
C THR A 78 6.92 2.57 1.99
N LEU A 79 7.40 3.72 2.48
CA LEU A 79 8.34 3.77 3.60
C LEU A 79 7.77 3.13 4.88
N ARG A 80 6.50 3.39 5.18
CA ARG A 80 5.80 2.78 6.32
C ARG A 80 5.66 1.26 6.16
N ALA A 81 5.36 0.80 4.95
CA ALA A 81 5.25 -0.62 4.65
C ALA A 81 6.60 -1.32 4.80
N GLU A 82 7.68 -0.73 4.28
CA GLU A 82 9.05 -1.21 4.43
C GLU A 82 9.41 -1.39 5.91
N THR A 83 9.17 -0.37 6.73
CA THR A 83 9.44 -0.41 8.17
C THR A 83 8.70 -1.56 8.87
N ILE A 84 7.44 -1.81 8.50
CA ILE A 84 6.64 -2.90 9.07
C ILE A 84 7.18 -4.27 8.62
N LEU A 85 7.54 -4.41 7.34
CA LEU A 85 8.08 -5.66 6.80
C LEU A 85 9.43 -5.99 7.44
N GLU A 86 10.33 -5.02 7.57
CA GLU A 86 11.62 -5.18 8.26
C GLU A 86 11.42 -5.62 9.71
N TYR A 87 10.50 -4.99 10.44
CA TYR A 87 10.19 -5.39 11.81
C TYR A 87 9.70 -6.85 11.89
N GLU A 88 8.78 -7.26 11.02
CA GLU A 88 8.24 -8.63 11.01
C GLU A 88 9.28 -9.68 10.55
N GLN A 89 10.33 -9.30 9.83
CA GLN A 89 11.46 -10.21 9.50
C GLN A 89 12.34 -10.52 10.71
N THR A 90 12.40 -9.62 11.70
CA THR A 90 13.23 -9.78 12.90
C THR A 90 12.53 -10.51 14.05
N ARG A 91 11.25 -10.85 13.89
CA ARG A 91 10.39 -11.43 14.90
C ARG A 91 10.27 -12.95 14.77
#